data_AF-A0AB74CAR5-F1
#
_entry.id   AF-A0AB74CAR5-F1
#
_cell.length_a   1.000
_cell.length_b   1.000
_cell.length_c   1.000
_cell.angle_alpha   90.00
_cell.angle_beta   90.00
_cell.angle_gamma   90.00
#
_symmetry.space_group_name_H-M   'P 1'
#
loop_
_entity.id
_entity.type
_entity.pdbx_description
1 polymer ?
#
loop_
_entity_poly.entity_id
_entity_poly.type
_entity_poly.pdbx_seq_one_letter_code
_entity_poly.pdbx_strand_id
1 'polypeptide(L)'
;MIESASFVAAAMSLASRQLGHIEQRQNSVTLELYQYTIRLLISQDPNKADATVLATCALLCVYEMMASGVSEWRRHLKGCAGLFRVNGWNGSSRGIVKWCFWAFARIGKLPLLIFGQLPAGKTTLVPTDFWMDDMSIVSAAADGDTENYCNLAILVFAKIVNLLATFSLSNRMSESEPRASMTVLWNEFQEWYQLRPKQVYPLLRSDYTPSNTLPNVAFTQSSPVCGNTFYHAGCILLLQAGLLTVQARSSQVNSRSACSVEEFAAEKILLLKHLALIGRETGWKTSDRAADLRDHGLRI
;
A
#
# COMPACT_ATOMS: atom_id res chain seq x y z
N MET A 1 -21.56 13.92 -13.18
CA MET A 1 -20.27 14.60 -12.87
C MET A 1 -20.38 15.08 -11.43
N ILE A 2 -19.33 15.00 -10.61
CA ILE A 2 -19.42 15.44 -9.20
C ILE A 2 -19.43 16.98 -9.18
N GLU A 3 -20.55 17.58 -8.81
CA GLU A 3 -20.76 19.04 -8.78
C GLU A 3 -20.29 19.69 -7.46
N SER A 4 -19.19 19.21 -6.87
CA SER A 4 -18.67 19.77 -5.62
C SER A 4 -17.47 20.66 -5.85
N ALA A 5 -17.59 21.92 -5.43
CA ALA A 5 -16.49 22.88 -5.48
C ALA A 5 -15.25 22.39 -4.71
N SER A 6 -15.43 21.70 -3.58
CA SER A 6 -14.29 21.18 -2.80
C SER A 6 -13.58 20.05 -3.56
N PHE A 7 -14.33 19.15 -4.19
CA PHE A 7 -13.76 18.07 -4.99
C PHE A 7 -13.00 18.61 -6.21
N VAL A 8 -13.60 19.55 -6.95
CA VAL A 8 -12.99 20.14 -8.14
C VAL A 8 -11.72 20.92 -7.75
N ALA A 9 -11.76 21.70 -6.68
CA ALA A 9 -10.57 22.41 -6.18
C ALA A 9 -9.45 21.44 -5.75
N ALA A 10 -9.79 20.33 -5.08
CA ALA A 10 -8.82 19.30 -4.71
C ALA A 10 -8.18 18.67 -5.95
N ALA A 11 -9.00 18.28 -6.94
CA ALA A 11 -8.54 17.68 -8.18
C ALA A 11 -7.62 18.63 -8.96
N MET A 12 -7.98 19.91 -9.07
CA MET A 12 -7.14 20.92 -9.71
C MET A 12 -5.84 21.16 -8.94
N SER A 13 -5.89 21.19 -7.59
CA SER A 13 -4.67 21.36 -6.78
C SER A 13 -3.68 20.20 -6.98
N LEU A 14 -4.17 18.96 -7.01
CA LEU A 14 -3.36 17.77 -7.28
C LEU A 14 -2.81 17.76 -8.71
N ALA A 15 -3.65 18.06 -9.70
CA ALA A 15 -3.24 18.11 -11.10
C ALA A 15 -2.18 19.20 -11.33
N SER A 16 -2.38 20.40 -10.78
CA SER A 16 -1.41 21.51 -10.86
C SER A 16 -0.08 21.13 -10.20
N ARG A 17 -0.14 20.40 -9.08
CA ARG A 17 1.06 19.90 -8.40
C ARG A 17 1.82 18.88 -9.24
N GLN A 18 1.11 17.92 -9.83
CA GLN A 18 1.70 16.90 -10.72
C GLN A 18 2.32 17.55 -11.96
N LEU A 19 1.62 18.50 -12.59
CA LEU A 19 2.12 19.23 -13.75
C LEU A 19 3.37 20.03 -13.40
N GLY A 20 3.37 20.77 -12.29
CA GLY A 20 4.54 21.52 -11.84
C GLY A 20 5.74 20.63 -11.53
N HIS A 21 5.51 19.39 -11.07
CA HIS A 21 6.59 18.41 -10.89
C HIS A 21 7.13 17.90 -12.24
N ILE A 22 6.27 17.55 -13.19
CA ILE A 22 6.68 17.09 -14.54
C ILE A 22 7.46 18.19 -15.27
N GLU A 23 6.96 19.43 -15.23
CA GLU A 23 7.56 20.57 -15.91
C GLU A 23 8.73 21.22 -15.15
N GLN A 24 9.02 20.77 -13.93
CA GLN A 24 10.00 21.39 -13.02
C GLN A 24 9.75 22.89 -12.80
N ARG A 25 8.48 23.28 -12.70
CA ARG A 25 8.02 24.67 -12.51
C ARG A 25 7.13 24.79 -11.29
N GLN A 26 7.31 25.88 -10.54
CA GLN A 26 6.40 26.22 -9.46
C GLN A 26 5.22 27.03 -10.01
N ASN A 27 4.01 26.60 -9.68
CA ASN A 27 2.79 27.32 -9.99
C ASN A 27 2.19 27.85 -8.68
N SER A 28 2.15 29.19 -8.53
CA SER A 28 1.63 29.88 -7.35
C SER A 28 0.18 29.48 -7.02
N VAL A 29 -0.61 29.19 -8.05
CA VAL A 29 -2.03 28.80 -7.93
C VAL A 29 -2.19 27.43 -7.24
N THR A 30 -1.18 26.57 -7.28
CA THR A 30 -1.24 25.22 -6.69
C THR A 30 -1.54 25.26 -5.19
N LEU A 31 -0.82 26.11 -4.45
CA LEU A 31 -1.00 26.25 -3.01
C LEU A 31 -2.32 26.95 -2.68
N GLU A 32 -2.70 27.94 -3.47
CA GLU A 32 -3.97 28.66 -3.32
C GLU A 32 -5.17 27.72 -3.47
N LEU A 33 -5.16 26.85 -4.48
CA LEU A 33 -6.21 25.83 -4.69
C LEU A 33 -6.28 24.83 -3.54
N TYR A 34 -5.14 24.38 -3.02
CA TYR A 34 -5.10 23.51 -1.84
C TYR A 34 -5.70 24.20 -0.62
N GLN A 35 -5.29 25.44 -0.31
CA GLN A 35 -5.80 26.21 0.82
C GLN A 35 -7.29 26.52 0.67
N TYR A 36 -7.73 26.84 -0.55
CA TYR A 36 -9.13 27.05 -0.88
C TYR A 36 -9.96 25.79 -0.61
N THR A 37 -9.46 24.62 -1.03
CA THR A 37 -10.09 23.33 -0.75
C THR A 37 -10.25 23.08 0.76
N ILE A 38 -9.20 23.34 1.55
CA ILE A 38 -9.25 23.17 3.01
C ILE A 38 -10.30 24.11 3.63
N ARG A 39 -10.39 25.36 3.19
CA ARG A 39 -11.42 26.31 3.66
C ARG A 39 -12.83 25.80 3.37
N LEU A 40 -13.07 25.27 2.16
CA LEU A 40 -14.36 24.68 1.79
C LEU A 40 -14.72 23.47 2.66
N LEU A 41 -13.74 22.63 3.02
CA LEU A 41 -13.98 21.49 3.92
C LEU A 41 -14.26 21.93 5.35
N ILE A 42 -13.55 22.94 5.87
CA ILE A 42 -13.79 23.47 7.22
C ILE A 42 -15.16 24.12 7.34
N SER A 43 -15.65 24.76 6.27
CA SER A 43 -16.97 25.38 6.26
C SER A 43 -18.14 24.39 6.10
N GLN A 44 -17.86 23.10 5.91
CA GLN A 44 -18.90 22.08 5.79
C GLN A 44 -19.30 21.52 7.17
N ASP A 45 -20.58 21.22 7.31
CA ASP A 45 -21.12 20.54 8.50
C ASP A 45 -20.54 19.12 8.58
N PRO A 46 -19.79 18.77 9.65
CA PRO A 46 -19.24 17.43 9.82
C PRO A 46 -20.30 16.32 9.79
N ASN A 47 -21.55 16.63 10.17
CA ASN A 47 -22.65 15.66 10.17
C ASN A 47 -23.24 15.40 8.77
N LYS A 48 -22.85 16.20 7.77
CA LYS A 48 -23.28 16.06 6.37
C LYS A 48 -22.17 15.58 5.44
N ALA A 49 -21.06 15.08 5.99
CA ALA A 49 -19.94 14.61 5.20
C ALA A 49 -20.35 13.40 4.35
N ASP A 50 -20.38 13.59 3.03
CA ASP A 50 -20.82 12.61 2.06
C ASP A 50 -19.63 11.93 1.35
N ALA A 51 -19.94 11.08 0.37
CA ALA A 51 -18.93 10.41 -0.45
C ALA A 51 -18.01 11.39 -1.20
N THR A 52 -18.48 12.62 -1.44
CA THR A 52 -17.70 13.67 -2.08
C THR A 52 -16.66 14.23 -1.13
N VAL A 53 -17.01 14.49 0.12
CA VAL A 53 -16.05 14.90 1.18
C VAL A 53 -14.95 13.86 1.34
N LEU A 54 -15.31 12.57 1.33
CA LEU A 54 -14.36 11.47 1.35
C LEU A 54 -13.39 11.53 0.15
N ALA A 55 -13.92 11.70 -1.06
CA ALA A 55 -13.11 11.80 -2.27
C ALA A 55 -12.18 13.02 -2.26
N THR A 56 -12.67 14.18 -1.80
CA THR A 56 -11.87 15.38 -1.60
C THR A 56 -10.72 15.12 -0.62
N CYS A 57 -11.00 14.49 0.53
CA CYS A 57 -9.97 14.14 1.52
C CYS A 57 -8.93 13.15 0.96
N ALA A 58 -9.35 12.19 0.13
CA ALA A 58 -8.45 11.25 -0.53
C ALA A 58 -7.50 11.97 -1.52
N LEU A 59 -8.01 12.91 -2.32
CA LEU A 59 -7.18 13.73 -3.23
C LEU A 59 -6.18 14.61 -2.47
N LEU A 60 -6.62 15.26 -1.39
CA LEU A 60 -5.73 16.06 -0.53
C LEU A 60 -4.64 15.21 0.13
N CYS A 61 -4.96 13.96 0.50
CA CYS A 61 -3.95 13.04 1.01
C CYS A 61 -2.84 12.79 -0.02
N VAL A 62 -3.20 12.51 -1.27
CA VAL A 62 -2.22 12.31 -2.35
C VAL A 62 -1.43 13.59 -2.64
N TYR A 63 -2.09 14.75 -2.64
CA TYR A 63 -1.41 16.05 -2.77
C TYR A 63 -0.34 16.24 -1.70
N GLU A 64 -0.68 15.98 -0.44
CA GLU A 64 0.25 16.14 0.68
C GLU A 64 1.39 15.12 0.64
N MET A 65 1.19 13.92 0.07
CA MET A 65 2.29 12.98 -0.17
C MET A 65 3.35 13.52 -1.15
N MET A 66 2.95 14.41 -2.07
CA MET A 66 3.86 15.06 -3.01
C MET A 66 4.41 16.40 -2.49
N ALA A 67 3.70 17.03 -1.55
CA ALA A 67 4.00 18.38 -1.07
C ALA A 67 4.74 18.39 0.27
N SER A 68 4.46 17.44 1.16
CA SER A 68 4.78 17.50 2.59
C SER A 68 5.45 16.21 3.09
N GLY A 69 5.95 16.27 4.34
CA GLY A 69 6.50 15.10 5.03
C GLY A 69 5.41 14.14 5.55
N VAL A 70 5.85 13.03 6.15
CA VAL A 70 4.98 11.91 6.54
C VAL A 70 3.89 12.25 7.58
N SER A 71 4.13 13.26 8.41
CA SER A 71 3.20 13.68 9.47
C SER A 71 1.90 14.27 8.95
N GLU A 72 1.95 15.02 7.84
CA GLU A 72 0.83 15.86 7.40
C GLU A 72 -0.27 15.02 6.73
N TRP A 73 0.08 14.19 5.76
CA TRP A 73 -0.89 13.36 5.03
C TRP A 73 -1.59 12.33 5.92
N ARG A 74 -0.96 11.97 7.05
CA ARG A 74 -1.57 11.09 8.05
C ARG A 74 -2.83 11.69 8.68
N ARG A 75 -2.92 13.02 8.80
CA ARG A 75 -4.11 13.69 9.35
C ARG A 75 -5.32 13.48 8.44
N HIS A 76 -5.16 13.65 7.12
CA HIS A 76 -6.24 13.39 6.16
C HIS A 76 -6.64 11.91 6.12
N LEU A 77 -5.69 10.99 6.22
CA LEU A 77 -6.02 9.57 6.34
C LEU A 77 -6.83 9.24 7.59
N LYS A 78 -6.50 9.84 8.74
CA LYS A 78 -7.32 9.67 9.96
C LYS A 78 -8.73 10.21 9.75
N GLY A 79 -8.88 11.32 9.04
CA GLY A 79 -10.17 11.86 8.61
C GLY A 79 -10.98 10.87 7.77
N CYS A 80 -10.38 10.32 6.71
CA CYS A 80 -11.01 9.30 5.87
C CYS A 80 -11.40 8.05 6.68
N ALA A 81 -10.52 7.57 7.56
CA ALA A 81 -10.80 6.44 8.44
C ALA A 81 -12.01 6.70 9.36
N GLY A 82 -12.15 7.93 9.87
CA GLY A 82 -13.32 8.36 10.63
C GLY A 82 -14.60 8.30 9.79
N LEU A 83 -14.57 8.85 8.58
CA LEU A 83 -15.72 8.84 7.66
C LEU A 83 -16.17 7.43 7.29
N PHE A 84 -15.23 6.51 7.03
CA PHE A 84 -15.55 5.11 6.77
C PHE A 84 -16.30 4.48 7.94
N ARG A 85 -15.83 4.69 9.16
CA ARG A 85 -16.42 4.09 10.37
C ARG A 85 -17.79 4.66 10.70
N VAL A 86 -17.97 5.98 10.62
CA VAL A 86 -19.25 6.64 10.97
C VAL A 86 -20.35 6.26 9.99
N ASN A 87 -20.01 6.09 8.70
CA ASN A 87 -20.99 5.78 7.66
C ASN A 87 -21.11 4.28 7.34
N GLY A 88 -20.36 3.41 8.01
CA GLY A 88 -20.33 1.97 7.68
C GLY A 88 -19.81 1.68 6.28
N TRP A 89 -18.98 2.56 5.71
CA TRP A 89 -18.45 2.44 4.36
C TRP A 89 -17.19 1.60 4.32
N ASN A 90 -17.16 0.62 3.42
CA ASN A 90 -16.08 -0.34 3.27
C ASN A 90 -15.78 -0.65 1.80
N GLY A 91 -14.92 -1.65 1.56
CA GLY A 91 -14.51 -2.09 0.22
C GLY A 91 -15.60 -2.77 -0.60
N SER A 92 -16.74 -3.14 0.01
CA SER A 92 -17.94 -3.66 -0.67
C SER A 92 -18.96 -2.57 -1.02
N SER A 93 -18.71 -1.32 -0.61
CA SER A 93 -19.56 -0.18 -0.98
C SER A 93 -19.59 0.05 -2.49
N ARG A 94 -20.49 0.91 -2.98
CA ARG A 94 -20.64 1.21 -4.42
C ARG A 94 -20.09 2.58 -4.78
N GLY A 95 -19.83 2.77 -6.08
CA GLY A 95 -19.41 4.07 -6.62
C GLY A 95 -18.10 4.57 -6.00
N ILE A 96 -17.98 5.89 -5.84
CA ILE A 96 -16.74 6.55 -5.41
C ILE A 96 -16.23 6.08 -4.03
N VAL A 97 -17.14 5.67 -3.15
CA VAL A 97 -16.79 5.18 -1.81
C VAL A 97 -15.87 3.95 -1.89
N LYS A 98 -16.20 2.98 -2.76
CA LYS A 98 -15.38 1.78 -3.00
C LYS A 98 -13.97 2.16 -3.42
N TRP A 99 -13.87 3.02 -4.42
CA TRP A 99 -12.61 3.47 -4.99
C TRP A 99 -11.77 4.21 -3.96
N CYS A 100 -12.38 5.11 -3.19
CA CYS A 100 -11.72 5.80 -2.08
C CYS A 100 -11.26 4.85 -0.99
N PHE A 101 -12.04 3.82 -0.65
CA PHE A 101 -11.66 2.82 0.33
C PHE A 101 -10.42 2.04 -0.12
N TRP A 102 -10.40 1.51 -1.35
CA TRP A 102 -9.27 0.74 -1.83
C TRP A 102 -8.05 1.60 -2.15
N ALA A 103 -8.24 2.86 -2.58
CA ALA A 103 -7.14 3.84 -2.62
C ALA A 103 -6.56 4.06 -1.22
N PHE A 104 -7.42 4.28 -0.22
CA PHE A 104 -7.01 4.39 1.18
C PHE A 104 -6.29 3.14 1.68
N ALA A 105 -6.77 1.94 1.36
CA ALA A 105 -6.14 0.69 1.77
C ALA A 105 -4.71 0.55 1.19
N ARG A 106 -4.51 0.97 -0.06
CA ARG A 106 -3.21 0.95 -0.75
C ARG A 106 -2.24 2.01 -0.19
N ILE A 107 -2.77 3.19 0.17
CA ILE A 107 -2.01 4.36 0.62
C ILE A 107 -1.74 4.33 2.14
N GLY A 108 -2.68 3.79 2.92
CA GLY A 108 -2.94 4.20 4.30
C GLY A 108 -1.87 3.85 5.32
N LYS A 109 -1.13 2.75 5.13
CA LYS A 109 0.01 2.34 5.99
C LYS A 109 1.05 1.45 5.30
N LEU A 110 0.82 1.05 4.06
CA LEU A 110 1.66 0.11 3.33
C LEU A 110 3.15 0.51 3.25
N PRO A 111 3.48 1.79 2.96
CA PRO A 111 4.88 2.19 2.89
C PRO A 111 5.55 2.20 4.27
N LEU A 112 4.83 2.43 5.37
CA LEU A 112 5.46 2.44 6.71
C LEU A 112 5.89 1.05 7.18
N LEU A 113 5.22 -0.01 6.72
CA LEU A 113 5.49 -1.40 7.12
C LEU A 113 6.58 -2.04 6.27
N ILE A 114 6.56 -1.79 4.95
CA ILE A 114 7.60 -2.29 4.03
C ILE A 114 8.95 -1.63 4.33
N PHE A 115 8.96 -0.41 4.90
CA PHE A 115 10.17 0.39 5.12
C PHE A 115 10.50 0.68 6.59
N GLY A 116 10.06 -0.18 7.53
CA GLY A 116 10.62 -0.24 8.89
C GLY A 116 10.23 0.89 9.87
N GLN A 117 9.22 1.70 9.56
CA GLN A 117 8.88 2.89 10.33
C GLN A 117 7.64 2.76 11.23
N LEU A 118 7.11 1.55 11.40
CA LEU A 118 6.01 1.37 12.35
C LEU A 118 6.58 1.24 13.77
N PRO A 119 6.28 2.17 14.70
CA PRO A 119 6.48 1.89 16.11
C PRO A 119 5.68 0.62 16.45
N ALA A 120 6.29 -0.33 17.15
CA ALA A 120 5.65 -1.57 17.56
C ALA A 120 4.21 -1.30 18.07
N GLY A 121 3.23 -2.08 17.58
CA GLY A 121 1.84 -1.99 18.04
C GLY A 121 0.86 -1.11 17.29
N LYS A 122 1.20 -0.58 16.12
CA LYS A 122 0.25 0.21 15.30
C LYS A 122 -0.32 -0.59 14.13
N THR A 123 -1.44 -1.29 14.36
CA THR A 123 -2.24 -1.98 13.32
C THR A 123 -2.83 -1.01 12.27
N THR A 124 -3.49 -1.51 11.24
CA THR A 124 -4.24 -0.71 10.24
C THR A 124 -5.15 0.34 10.89
N LEU A 125 -5.36 1.49 10.23
CA LEU A 125 -6.24 2.56 10.78
C LEU A 125 -7.71 2.11 10.89
N VAL A 126 -8.11 1.21 10.01
CA VAL A 126 -9.41 0.57 9.98
C VAL A 126 -9.18 -0.93 10.18
N PRO A 127 -9.85 -1.61 11.12
CA PRO A 127 -9.72 -3.05 11.34
C PRO A 127 -10.01 -3.84 10.06
N THR A 128 -9.23 -4.88 9.78
CA THR A 128 -9.35 -5.66 8.52
C THR A 128 -10.69 -6.37 8.39
N ASP A 129 -11.33 -6.72 9.50
CA ASP A 129 -12.66 -7.37 9.51
C ASP A 129 -13.78 -6.43 9.03
N PHE A 130 -13.50 -5.13 8.95
CA PHE A 130 -14.42 -4.12 8.41
C PHE A 130 -14.20 -3.87 6.91
N TRP A 131 -13.15 -4.42 6.28
CA TRP A 131 -12.75 -4.01 4.94
C TRP A 131 -13.64 -4.54 3.83
N MET A 132 -14.26 -5.72 4.00
CA MET A 132 -15.08 -6.34 2.99
C MET A 132 -16.10 -7.27 3.66
N ASP A 133 -17.31 -7.34 3.08
CA ASP A 133 -18.42 -8.15 3.62
C ASP A 133 -18.28 -9.64 3.28
N ASP A 134 -17.85 -9.97 2.05
CA ASP A 134 -17.53 -11.34 1.60
C ASP A 134 -16.03 -11.44 1.32
N MET A 135 -15.35 -12.38 1.97
CA MET A 135 -13.89 -12.54 1.95
C MET A 135 -13.44 -13.68 1.02
N SER A 136 -14.37 -14.35 0.34
CA SER A 136 -14.09 -15.59 -0.39
C SER A 136 -13.32 -15.35 -1.69
N ILE A 137 -12.10 -15.89 -1.77
CA ILE A 137 -11.26 -15.88 -2.99
C ILE A 137 -11.95 -16.63 -4.12
N VAL A 138 -12.60 -17.75 -3.81
CA VAL A 138 -13.32 -18.57 -4.79
C VAL A 138 -14.50 -17.78 -5.38
N SER A 139 -15.27 -17.09 -4.54
CA SER A 139 -16.39 -16.26 -4.98
C SER A 139 -15.92 -15.12 -5.87
N ALA A 140 -14.85 -14.41 -5.46
CA ALA A 140 -14.30 -13.31 -6.25
C ALA A 140 -13.67 -13.77 -7.57
N ALA A 141 -13.07 -14.97 -7.61
CA ALA A 141 -12.56 -15.55 -8.86
C ALA A 141 -13.71 -15.84 -9.84
N ALA A 142 -14.85 -16.29 -9.33
CA ALA A 142 -16.03 -16.65 -10.13
C ALA A 142 -16.82 -15.42 -10.62
N ASP A 143 -16.86 -14.33 -9.83
CA ASP A 143 -17.56 -13.07 -10.17
C ASP A 143 -16.94 -12.37 -11.40
N GLY A 144 -15.66 -12.62 -11.68
CA GLY A 144 -14.96 -12.05 -12.85
C GLY A 144 -14.59 -10.56 -12.70
N ASP A 145 -14.90 -9.92 -11.57
CA ASP A 145 -14.41 -8.59 -11.24
C ASP A 145 -12.93 -8.65 -10.82
N THR A 146 -12.06 -8.39 -11.80
CA THR A 146 -10.61 -8.33 -11.63
C THR A 146 -10.17 -7.41 -10.50
N GLU A 147 -10.88 -6.31 -10.25
CA GLU A 147 -10.49 -5.38 -9.19
C GLU A 147 -10.79 -5.95 -7.81
N ASN A 148 -11.99 -6.50 -7.60
CA ASN A 148 -12.34 -7.18 -6.34
C ASN A 148 -11.37 -8.30 -6.04
N TYR A 149 -11.05 -9.10 -7.06
CA TYR A 149 -10.07 -10.16 -6.94
C TYR A 149 -8.71 -9.63 -6.48
N CYS A 150 -8.19 -8.57 -7.09
CA CYS A 150 -6.91 -7.99 -6.68
C CYS A 150 -6.95 -7.32 -5.30
N ASN A 151 -8.10 -6.77 -4.90
CA ASN A 151 -8.32 -6.17 -3.59
C ASN A 151 -8.27 -7.21 -2.46
N LEU A 152 -8.61 -8.47 -2.72
CA LEU A 152 -8.43 -9.54 -1.74
C LEU A 152 -6.96 -9.74 -1.36
N ALA A 153 -6.02 -9.67 -2.32
CA ALA A 153 -4.59 -9.75 -1.97
C ALA A 153 -4.15 -8.59 -1.07
N ILE A 154 -4.69 -7.40 -1.28
CA ILE A 154 -4.43 -6.22 -0.44
C ILE A 154 -4.97 -6.44 0.99
N LEU A 155 -6.13 -7.07 1.11
CA LEU A 155 -6.74 -7.40 2.39
C LEU A 155 -5.96 -8.48 3.15
N VAL A 156 -5.59 -9.58 2.49
CA VAL A 156 -4.75 -10.62 3.09
C VAL A 156 -3.40 -10.05 3.54
N PHE A 157 -2.78 -9.19 2.71
CA PHE A 157 -1.57 -8.46 3.09
C PHE A 157 -1.76 -7.63 4.37
N ALA A 158 -2.87 -6.89 4.47
CA ALA A 158 -3.19 -6.09 5.65
C ALA A 158 -3.38 -6.94 6.92
N LYS A 159 -3.97 -8.14 6.79
CA LYS A 159 -4.06 -9.11 7.91
C LYS A 159 -2.67 -9.56 8.37
N ILE A 160 -1.78 -9.90 7.43
CA ILE A 160 -0.39 -10.32 7.73
C ILE A 160 0.35 -9.22 8.49
N VAL A 161 0.23 -7.99 8.01
CA VAL A 161 0.77 -6.80 8.65
C VAL A 161 0.30 -6.66 10.09
N ASN A 162 -1.01 -6.80 10.33
CA ASN A 162 -1.59 -6.66 11.66
C ASN A 162 -1.13 -7.78 12.59
N LEU A 163 -1.04 -9.01 12.07
CA LEU A 163 -0.52 -10.17 12.78
C LEU A 163 0.94 -9.93 13.20
N LEU A 164 1.80 -9.52 12.27
CA LEU A 164 3.22 -9.26 12.55
C LEU A 164 3.42 -8.11 13.55
N ALA A 165 2.64 -7.04 13.44
CA ALA A 165 2.69 -5.91 14.38
C ALA A 165 2.29 -6.32 15.81
N THR A 166 1.39 -7.30 15.95
CA THR A 166 0.97 -7.85 17.24
C THR A 166 2.01 -8.82 17.78
N PHE A 167 2.57 -9.67 16.92
CA PHE A 167 3.63 -10.62 17.27
C PHE A 167 4.90 -9.90 17.79
N SER A 168 5.33 -8.82 17.14
CA SER A 168 6.50 -8.05 17.59
C SER A 168 6.34 -7.41 18.98
N LEU A 169 5.12 -7.25 19.48
CA LEU A 169 4.85 -6.74 20.84
C LEU A 169 4.79 -7.84 21.89
N SER A 170 4.37 -9.04 21.51
CA SER A 170 4.04 -10.09 22.46
C SER A 170 5.28 -10.90 22.83
N ASN A 171 6.08 -10.40 23.76
CA ASN A 171 7.23 -11.13 24.33
C ASN A 171 6.81 -12.37 25.17
N ARG A 172 5.53 -12.78 25.10
CA ARG A 172 4.88 -13.81 25.94
C ARG A 172 4.00 -14.80 25.16
N MET A 173 3.86 -14.66 23.84
CA MET A 173 3.08 -15.62 23.06
C MET A 173 3.91 -16.89 22.83
N SER A 174 3.29 -18.05 23.04
CA SER A 174 3.85 -19.32 22.54
C SER A 174 3.95 -19.21 21.02
N GLU A 175 5.11 -19.55 20.45
CA GLU A 175 5.33 -19.51 18.99
C GLU A 175 4.34 -20.34 18.17
N SER A 176 3.59 -21.25 18.81
CA SER A 176 2.60 -22.12 18.17
C SER A 176 1.38 -21.37 17.59
N GLU A 177 0.86 -20.37 18.30
CA GLU A 177 -0.34 -19.62 17.90
C GLU A 177 -0.09 -18.63 16.74
N PRO A 178 0.98 -17.81 16.76
CA PRO A 178 1.38 -16.99 15.62
C PRO A 178 1.69 -17.84 14.39
N ARG A 179 2.35 -19.00 14.56
CA ARG A 179 2.67 -19.92 13.47
C ARG A 179 1.42 -20.42 12.76
N ALA A 180 0.42 -20.88 13.49
CA ALA A 180 -0.84 -21.35 12.92
C ALA A 180 -1.53 -20.23 12.11
N SER A 181 -1.61 -19.02 12.69
CA SER A 181 -2.20 -17.84 12.02
C SER A 181 -1.42 -17.45 10.74
N MET A 182 -0.09 -17.49 10.79
CA MET A 182 0.76 -17.24 9.60
C MET A 182 0.56 -18.31 8.53
N THR A 183 0.42 -19.58 8.90
CA THR A 183 0.14 -20.66 7.94
C THR A 183 -1.20 -20.49 7.26
N VAL A 184 -2.24 -20.07 7.99
CA VAL A 184 -3.56 -19.76 7.40
C VAL A 184 -3.43 -18.65 6.34
N LEU A 185 -2.79 -17.53 6.69
CA LEU A 185 -2.61 -16.40 5.76
C LEU A 185 -1.71 -16.74 4.56
N TRP A 186 -0.68 -17.58 4.78
CA TRP A 186 0.13 -18.11 3.69
C TRP A 186 -0.71 -18.91 2.71
N ASN A 187 -1.57 -19.81 3.21
CA ASN A 187 -2.46 -20.63 2.38
C ASN A 187 -3.50 -19.78 1.66
N GLU A 188 -4.10 -18.77 2.31
CA GLU A 188 -4.99 -17.79 1.65
C GLU A 188 -4.29 -17.13 0.46
N PHE A 189 -3.03 -16.72 0.61
CA PHE A 189 -2.25 -16.19 -0.49
C PHE A 189 -1.96 -17.21 -1.59
N GLN A 190 -1.60 -18.45 -1.25
CA GLN A 190 -1.37 -19.48 -2.26
C GLN A 190 -2.64 -19.78 -3.04
N GLU A 191 -3.81 -19.82 -2.39
CA GLU A 191 -5.10 -19.97 -3.04
C GLU A 191 -5.38 -18.80 -3.99
N TRP A 192 -5.20 -17.55 -3.52
CA TRP A 192 -5.30 -16.36 -4.37
C TRP A 192 -4.34 -16.43 -5.56
N TYR A 193 -3.14 -16.97 -5.39
CA TYR A 193 -2.19 -17.11 -6.48
C TYR A 193 -2.64 -18.17 -7.50
N GLN A 194 -3.23 -19.27 -7.04
CA GLN A 194 -3.65 -20.38 -7.89
C GLN A 194 -4.95 -20.11 -8.65
N LEU A 195 -5.91 -19.41 -8.03
CA LEU A 195 -7.24 -19.14 -8.60
C LEU A 195 -7.31 -17.87 -9.45
N ARG A 196 -6.16 -17.27 -9.79
CA ARG A 196 -6.13 -16.03 -10.56
C ARG A 196 -6.91 -16.15 -11.87
N PRO A 197 -7.83 -15.21 -12.16
CA PRO A 197 -8.40 -15.12 -13.49
C PRO A 197 -7.34 -14.65 -14.50
N LYS A 198 -7.55 -14.95 -15.79
CA LYS A 198 -6.59 -14.69 -16.88
C LYS A 198 -6.09 -13.24 -16.93
N GLN A 199 -6.94 -12.29 -16.56
CA GLN A 199 -6.68 -10.86 -16.55
C GLN A 199 -5.66 -10.44 -15.47
N VAL A 200 -5.46 -11.26 -14.44
CA VAL A 200 -4.50 -10.98 -13.35
C VAL A 200 -3.12 -11.56 -13.64
N TYR A 201 -2.97 -12.32 -14.72
CA TYR A 201 -1.66 -12.78 -15.18
C TYR A 201 -0.86 -11.64 -15.81
N PRO A 202 0.47 -11.67 -15.68
CA PRO A 202 1.32 -10.73 -16.37
C PRO A 202 1.26 -10.96 -17.88
N LEU A 203 1.27 -9.86 -18.63
CA LEU A 203 1.32 -9.86 -20.08
C LEU A 203 2.74 -10.17 -20.57
N LEU A 204 3.74 -9.56 -19.93
CA LEU A 204 5.15 -9.73 -20.27
C LEU A 204 5.96 -9.90 -19.00
N ARG A 205 7.00 -10.73 -19.09
CA ARG A 205 8.06 -10.85 -18.09
C ARG A 205 9.39 -10.76 -18.81
N SER A 206 10.24 -9.82 -18.41
CA SER A 206 11.64 -9.81 -18.84
C SER A 206 12.50 -10.48 -17.79
N ASP A 207 13.52 -11.20 -18.25
CA ASP A 207 14.53 -11.79 -17.37
C ASP A 207 15.39 -10.71 -16.72
N TYR A 208 16.12 -11.10 -15.67
CA TYR A 208 17.06 -10.24 -14.98
C TYR A 208 18.26 -9.93 -15.88
N THR A 209 18.78 -8.71 -15.79
CA THR A 209 20.01 -8.28 -16.48
C THR A 209 21.05 -7.90 -15.43
N PRO A 210 22.35 -7.83 -15.77
CA PRO A 210 23.36 -7.30 -14.85
C PRO A 210 23.06 -5.86 -14.36
N SER A 211 22.25 -5.12 -15.13
CA SER A 211 21.77 -3.78 -14.79
C SER A 211 20.43 -3.75 -14.04
N ASN A 212 19.68 -4.86 -14.01
CA ASN A 212 18.38 -4.97 -13.36
C ASN A 212 18.23 -6.32 -12.66
N THR A 213 18.43 -6.32 -11.35
CA THR A 213 18.43 -7.52 -10.50
C THR A 213 17.03 -8.06 -10.23
N LEU A 214 15.97 -7.35 -10.63
CA LEU A 214 14.58 -7.79 -10.53
C LEU A 214 13.97 -7.93 -11.93
N PRO A 215 13.09 -8.92 -12.15
CA PRO A 215 12.40 -9.07 -13.43
C PRO A 215 11.44 -7.90 -13.66
N ASN A 216 11.38 -7.35 -14.87
CA ASN A 216 10.31 -6.42 -15.22
C ASN A 216 9.06 -7.21 -15.60
N VAL A 217 7.95 -6.88 -14.95
CA VAL A 217 6.68 -7.54 -15.18
C VAL A 217 5.65 -6.53 -15.61
N ALA A 218 5.09 -6.71 -16.82
CA ALA A 218 4.06 -5.84 -17.36
C ALA A 218 2.68 -6.49 -17.17
N PHE A 219 1.70 -5.69 -16.78
CA PHE A 219 0.30 -6.08 -16.68
C PHE A 219 -0.56 -5.14 -17.54
N THR A 220 -1.75 -5.59 -17.92
CA THR A 220 -2.69 -4.82 -18.74
C THR A 220 -3.42 -3.73 -17.95
N GLN A 221 -3.51 -3.86 -16.62
CA GLN A 221 -4.25 -2.98 -15.73
C GLN A 221 -3.45 -2.72 -14.44
N SER A 222 -3.75 -1.62 -13.75
CA SER A 222 -3.10 -1.27 -12.48
C SER A 222 -3.51 -2.19 -11.32
N SER A 223 -4.74 -2.72 -11.31
CA SER A 223 -5.21 -3.58 -10.22
C SER A 223 -4.39 -4.88 -10.09
N PRO A 224 -4.11 -5.63 -11.18
CA PRO A 224 -3.17 -6.76 -11.15
C PRO A 224 -1.76 -6.40 -10.69
N VAL A 225 -1.23 -5.21 -11.07
CA VAL A 225 0.07 -4.74 -10.55
C VAL A 225 0.01 -4.69 -9.03
N CYS A 226 -0.97 -3.97 -8.47
CA CYS A 226 -1.13 -3.88 -7.02
C CYS A 226 -1.34 -5.26 -6.38
N GLY A 227 -2.27 -6.06 -6.87
CA GLY A 227 -2.57 -7.39 -6.29
C GLY A 227 -1.32 -8.28 -6.20
N ASN A 228 -0.55 -8.36 -7.29
CA ASN A 228 0.68 -9.17 -7.32
C ASN A 228 1.80 -8.56 -6.47
N THR A 229 1.97 -7.24 -6.47
CA THR A 229 2.96 -6.57 -5.60
C THR A 229 2.71 -6.89 -4.13
N PHE A 230 1.45 -6.79 -3.67
CA PHE A 230 1.10 -7.05 -2.27
C PHE A 230 1.19 -8.54 -1.94
N TYR A 231 0.80 -9.42 -2.86
CA TYR A 231 1.01 -10.86 -2.71
C TYR A 231 2.49 -11.19 -2.46
N HIS A 232 3.39 -10.71 -3.34
CA HIS A 232 4.82 -11.01 -3.21
C HIS A 232 5.42 -10.37 -1.95
N ALA A 233 5.08 -9.10 -1.66
CA ALA A 233 5.54 -8.42 -0.46
C ALA A 233 5.11 -9.17 0.82
N GLY A 234 3.87 -9.64 0.89
CA GLY A 234 3.38 -10.33 2.06
C GLY A 234 3.95 -11.75 2.20
N CYS A 235 4.21 -12.44 1.08
CA CYS A 235 4.97 -13.70 1.10
C CYS A 235 6.38 -13.50 1.68
N ILE A 236 7.09 -12.44 1.26
CA ILE A 236 8.41 -12.10 1.78
C ILE A 236 8.34 -11.83 3.29
N LEU A 237 7.38 -11.02 3.75
CA LEU A 237 7.21 -10.71 5.18
C LEU A 237 6.96 -11.96 6.03
N LEU A 238 6.09 -12.87 5.56
CA LEU A 238 5.82 -14.12 6.25
C LEU A 238 7.04 -15.06 6.30
N LEU A 239 7.81 -15.14 5.23
CA LEU A 239 9.04 -15.93 5.18
C LEU A 239 10.13 -15.34 6.10
N GLN A 240 10.27 -14.02 6.11
CA GLN A 240 11.21 -13.31 6.98
C GLN A 240 10.89 -13.47 8.47
N ALA A 241 9.61 -13.66 8.82
CA ALA A 241 9.21 -13.95 10.20
C ALA A 241 9.75 -15.31 10.71
N GLY A 242 10.18 -16.21 9.82
CA GLY A 242 10.92 -17.44 10.18
C GLY A 242 10.09 -18.55 10.83
N LEU A 243 8.77 -18.37 11.01
CA LEU A 243 7.90 -19.34 11.66
C LEU A 243 7.23 -20.32 10.67
N LEU A 244 7.29 -20.06 9.36
CA LEU A 244 6.70 -20.93 8.35
C LEU A 244 7.61 -22.10 7.99
N THR A 245 7.08 -23.32 8.07
CA THR A 245 7.71 -24.51 7.47
C THR A 245 7.16 -24.69 6.06
N VAL A 246 7.75 -24.01 5.08
CA VAL A 246 7.40 -24.24 3.68
C VAL A 246 8.04 -25.56 3.26
N GLN A 247 7.22 -26.58 2.94
CA GLN A 247 7.70 -27.79 2.30
C GLN A 247 8.26 -27.40 0.93
N ALA A 248 9.58 -27.25 0.83
CA ALA A 248 10.25 -27.14 -0.45
C ALA A 248 9.92 -28.42 -1.23
N ARG A 249 9.19 -28.30 -2.35
CA ARG A 249 9.21 -29.36 -3.37
C ARG A 249 10.68 -29.60 -3.70
N SER A 250 11.13 -30.83 -3.52
CA SER A 250 12.53 -31.23 -3.54
C SER A 250 13.23 -30.82 -4.83
N SER A 251 13.83 -29.63 -4.81
CA SER A 251 14.98 -29.26 -5.60
C SER A 251 16.07 -29.04 -4.58
N GLN A 252 17.09 -29.91 -4.56
CA GLN A 252 18.29 -29.68 -3.76
C GLN A 252 18.88 -28.33 -4.14
N VAL A 253 18.61 -27.30 -3.32
CA VAL A 253 19.40 -26.08 -3.29
C VAL A 253 19.93 -25.97 -1.87
N ASN A 254 21.15 -26.47 -1.70
CA ASN A 254 21.98 -26.10 -0.56
C ASN A 254 22.21 -24.59 -0.65
N SER A 255 21.58 -23.81 0.22
CA SER A 255 22.08 -22.46 0.53
C SER A 255 21.51 -21.95 1.86
N ARG A 256 22.13 -22.36 2.97
CA ARG A 256 22.41 -21.37 4.02
C ARG A 256 23.62 -20.57 3.53
N SER A 257 23.40 -19.66 2.58
CA SER A 257 24.38 -18.61 2.30
C SER A 257 24.17 -17.56 3.38
N ALA A 258 25.18 -17.32 4.20
CA ALA A 258 25.23 -16.10 5.00
C ALA A 258 25.28 -14.95 4.00
N CYS A 259 24.19 -14.17 3.88
CA CYS A 259 24.14 -12.97 3.05
C CYS A 259 25.33 -12.10 3.41
N SER A 260 26.24 -11.86 2.46
CA SER A 260 27.47 -11.13 2.75
C SER A 260 27.16 -9.66 2.99
N VAL A 261 28.03 -8.96 3.74
CA VAL A 261 27.91 -7.51 3.94
C VAL A 261 27.87 -6.76 2.59
N GLU A 262 28.51 -7.33 1.57
CA GLU A 262 28.56 -6.78 0.21
C GLU A 262 27.20 -6.94 -0.53
N GLU A 263 26.50 -8.07 -0.36
CA GLU A 263 25.15 -8.27 -0.91
C GLU A 263 24.15 -7.28 -0.29
N PHE A 264 24.22 -7.07 1.04
CA PHE A 264 23.38 -6.09 1.73
C PHE A 264 23.67 -4.66 1.29
N ALA A 265 24.95 -4.31 1.08
CA ALA A 265 25.33 -2.99 0.56
C ALA A 265 24.81 -2.78 -0.88
N ALA A 266 24.87 -3.80 -1.73
CA ALA A 266 24.35 -3.75 -3.09
C ALA A 266 22.82 -3.58 -3.12
N GLU A 267 22.10 -4.32 -2.28
CA GLU A 267 20.64 -4.21 -2.14
C GLU A 267 20.22 -2.81 -1.66
N LYS A 268 20.90 -2.28 -0.64
CA LYS A 268 20.67 -0.92 -0.13
C LYS A 268 20.88 0.14 -1.20
N ILE A 269 21.94 0.03 -2.00
CA ILE A 269 22.19 0.95 -3.13
C ILE A 269 21.07 0.86 -4.17
N LEU A 270 20.60 -0.34 -4.48
CA LEU A 270 19.52 -0.54 -5.43
C LEU A 270 18.20 0.08 -4.94
N LEU A 271 17.85 -0.13 -3.67
CA LEU A 271 16.67 0.48 -3.05
C LEU A 271 16.75 2.00 -3.07
N LEU A 272 17.92 2.58 -2.79
CA LEU A 272 18.14 4.03 -2.90
C LEU A 272 17.97 4.53 -4.35
N LYS A 273 18.48 3.79 -5.35
CA LYS A 273 18.27 4.11 -6.77
C LYS A 273 16.78 4.05 -7.13
N HIS A 274 16.07 3.05 -6.64
CA HIS A 274 14.63 2.90 -6.90
C HIS A 274 13.81 4.00 -6.23
N LEU A 275 14.12 4.37 -4.99
CA LEU A 275 13.50 5.51 -4.30
C LEU A 275 13.75 6.84 -5.04
N ALA A 276 14.95 7.02 -5.60
CA ALA A 276 15.27 8.18 -6.42
C ALA A 276 14.51 8.18 -7.75
N LEU A 277 14.36 7.02 -8.38
CA LEU A 277 13.55 6.85 -9.59
C LEU A 277 12.08 7.19 -9.32
N ILE A 278 11.50 6.63 -8.25
CA ILE A 278 10.12 6.94 -7.82
C ILE A 278 9.95 8.43 -7.62
N GLY A 279 10.84 9.08 -6.86
CA GLY A 279 10.74 10.52 -6.62
C GLY A 279 10.84 11.36 -7.89
N ARG A 280 11.68 10.93 -8.84
CA ARG A 280 11.82 11.58 -10.15
C ARG A 280 10.58 11.41 -11.04
N GLU A 281 9.99 10.22 -11.09
CA GLU A 281 8.88 9.91 -12.00
C GLU A 281 7.52 10.35 -11.44
N THR A 282 7.34 10.27 -10.12
CA THR A 282 6.01 10.45 -9.48
C THR A 282 5.89 11.74 -8.68
N GLY A 283 7.00 12.41 -8.36
CA GLY A 283 7.01 13.57 -7.48
C GLY A 283 6.76 13.25 -6.01
N TRP A 284 6.68 11.98 -5.67
CA TRP A 284 6.62 11.55 -4.28
C TRP A 284 7.92 11.92 -3.57
N LYS A 285 7.81 12.58 -2.42
CA LYS A 285 8.98 12.87 -1.59
C LYS A 285 9.51 11.57 -0.98
N THR A 286 10.61 11.08 -1.55
CA THR A 286 11.32 9.90 -1.06
C THR A 286 12.58 10.25 -0.27
N SER A 287 12.90 11.54 -0.10
CA SER A 287 14.09 12.04 0.60
C SER A 287 14.20 11.51 2.03
N ASP A 288 13.10 11.59 2.79
CA ASP A 288 13.09 11.19 4.20
C ASP A 288 13.31 9.67 4.30
N ARG A 289 12.69 8.91 3.40
CA ARG A 289 12.88 7.44 3.31
C ARG A 289 14.28 7.05 2.88
N ALA A 290 14.88 7.81 1.96
CA ALA A 290 16.25 7.61 1.54
C ALA A 290 17.23 7.95 2.67
N ALA A 291 16.93 8.94 3.51
CA ALA A 291 17.68 9.26 4.72
C ALA A 291 17.57 8.13 5.75
N ASP A 292 16.36 7.65 6.05
CA ASP A 292 16.15 6.53 6.98
C ASP A 292 16.91 5.28 6.52
N LEU A 293 16.83 4.93 5.23
CA LEU A 293 17.54 3.78 4.68
C LEU A 293 19.07 3.96 4.76
N ARG A 294 19.58 5.19 4.62
CA ARG A 294 21.00 5.51 4.82
C ARG A 294 21.41 5.33 6.29
N ASP A 295 20.57 5.79 7.21
CA ASP A 295 20.83 5.82 8.66
C ASP A 295 20.71 4.45 9.33
N HIS A 296 19.89 3.52 8.82
CA HIS A 296 19.78 2.14 9.34
C HIS A 296 20.97 1.23 8.96
N GLY A 297 22.19 1.79 8.87
CA GLY A 297 23.43 1.04 8.68
C GLY A 297 24.04 0.56 10.00
N LEU A 298 24.30 -0.75 10.10
CA LEU A 298 25.10 -1.41 11.15
C LEU A 298 24.48 -1.39 12.56
N ARG A 299 23.37 -2.12 12.76
CA ARG A 299 23.23 -2.89 13.99
C ARG A 299 23.54 -4.35 13.65
N ILE A 300 24.83 -4.68 13.76
CA ILE A 300 25.32 -6.06 13.86
C ILE A 300 24.88 -6.58 15.23
#